data_AF-A0A7J3PM98-F1
#
_entry.id   AF-A0A7J3PM98-F1
#
_cell.length_a   1.000
_cell.length_b   1.000
_cell.length_c   1.000
_cell.angle_alpha   90.00
_cell.angle_beta   90.00
_cell.angle_gamma   90.00
#
_symmetry.space_group_name_H-M   'P 1'
#
loop_
_entity.id
_entity.type
_entity.pdbx_description
1 polymer ?
#
loop_
_entity_poly.entity_id
_entity_poly.type
_entity_poly.pdbx_seq_one_letter_code
_entity_poly.pdbx_strand_id
1 'polypeptide(L)'
;MTNLRRIILMTLFSVLIFIPKLLLPTPLDKLLFIIQALVLGLGALLLGKLGATYTSFIGGLLTTILRPTFFPLSLLFAVLYGVLIDVFFNVLRVKTSSTLRNSRVIISTTLSTMLTGLITYYITAHSLGLLPRNILIEAAILVVGTLSGAIGGWLITYLWRKGIHNYV
;
A
#
# COMPACT_ATOMS: atom_id res chain seq x y z
N MET A 1 19.15 6.93 10.46
CA MET A 1 17.94 7.41 11.17
C MET A 1 17.89 6.86 12.61
N THR A 2 17.49 7.65 13.61
CA THR A 2 17.31 7.17 15.00
C THR A 2 16.06 6.31 15.17
N ASN A 3 16.03 5.41 16.16
CA ASN A 3 14.89 4.53 16.42
C ASN A 3 13.58 5.29 16.68
N LEU A 4 13.64 6.39 17.43
CA LEU A 4 12.49 7.24 17.72
C LEU A 4 11.89 7.85 16.44
N ARG A 5 12.74 8.42 15.57
CA ARG A 5 12.29 9.01 14.30
C ARG A 5 11.65 7.97 13.38
N ARG A 6 12.16 6.74 13.40
CA ARG A 6 11.60 5.61 12.66
C ARG A 6 10.18 5.27 13.13
N ILE A 7 9.98 5.19 14.44
CA ILE A 7 8.66 4.93 15.05
C ILE A 7 7.69 6.05 14.71
N ILE A 8 8.10 7.32 14.84
CA ILE A 8 7.27 8.48 14.52
C ILE A 8 6.80 8.43 13.06
N LEU A 9 7.71 8.16 12.12
CA LEU A 9 7.37 8.07 10.70
C LEU A 9 6.45 6.88 10.40
N MET A 10 6.70 5.71 11.01
CA MET A 10 5.81 4.54 10.90
C MET A 10 4.39 4.89 11.33
N THR A 11 4.24 5.51 12.50
CA THR A 11 2.92 5.91 13.04
C THR A 11 2.27 6.97 12.16
N LEU A 12 3.00 8.02 11.75
CA LEU A 12 2.49 9.08 10.90
C LEU A 12 1.96 8.54 9.57
N PHE A 13 2.75 7.70 8.90
CA PHE A 13 2.35 7.06 7.65
C PHE A 13 1.15 6.13 7.83
N SER A 14 1.07 5.43 8.96
CA SER A 14 -0.08 4.58 9.28
C SER A 14 -1.36 5.40 9.44
N VAL A 15 -1.27 6.55 10.11
CA VAL A 15 -2.40 7.50 10.25
C VAL A 15 -2.81 8.06 8.89
N LEU A 16 -1.86 8.41 8.01
CA LEU A 16 -2.16 8.87 6.65
C LEU A 16 -2.88 7.82 5.79
N ILE A 17 -2.58 6.53 5.99
CA ILE A 17 -3.31 5.44 5.34
C ILE A 17 -4.70 5.24 5.95
N PHE A 18 -4.85 5.53 7.25
CA PHE A 18 -6.10 5.34 7.98
C PHE A 18 -7.13 6.43 7.70
N ILE A 19 -6.73 7.71 7.63
CA ILE A 19 -7.64 8.85 7.43
C ILE A 19 -8.59 8.68 6.22
N PRO A 20 -8.11 8.29 5.03
CA PRO A 20 -8.99 8.05 3.87
C PRO A 20 -10.11 7.02 4.14
N LYS A 21 -9.87 6.05 5.03
CA LYS A 21 -10.84 4.99 5.37
C LYS A 21 -11.94 5.46 6.31
N LEU A 22 -11.77 6.62 6.96
CA LEU A 22 -12.83 7.29 7.72
C LEU A 22 -13.88 7.90 6.80
N LEU A 23 -13.49 8.32 5.60
CA LEU A 23 -14.34 9.11 4.70
C LEU A 23 -15.20 8.24 3.77
N LEU A 24 -14.74 7.04 3.41
CA LEU A 24 -15.43 6.18 2.45
C LEU A 24 -15.80 4.83 3.07
N PRO A 25 -17.06 4.36 2.97
CA PRO A 25 -17.45 3.02 3.42
C PRO A 25 -16.83 1.94 2.52
N THR A 26 -16.60 0.74 3.07
CA THR A 26 -16.23 -0.45 2.29
C THR A 26 -17.32 -0.76 1.27
N PRO A 27 -17.02 -1.02 -0.02
CA PRO A 27 -15.70 -1.21 -0.63
C PRO A 27 -15.13 0.03 -1.34
N LEU A 28 -15.78 1.20 -1.24
CA LEU A 28 -15.37 2.44 -1.93
C LEU A 28 -14.04 2.98 -1.40
N ASP A 29 -13.68 2.67 -0.16
CA ASP A 29 -12.37 2.98 0.43
C ASP A 29 -11.18 2.38 -0.35
N LYS A 30 -11.43 1.31 -1.11
CA LYS A 30 -10.44 0.71 -2.02
C LYS A 30 -10.18 1.59 -3.25
N LEU A 31 -11.00 2.58 -3.57
CA LEU A 31 -10.71 3.52 -4.67
C LEU A 31 -9.55 4.48 -4.35
N LEU A 32 -9.19 4.61 -3.06
CA LEU A 32 -8.08 5.44 -2.60
C LEU A 32 -6.76 4.67 -2.50
N PHE A 33 -6.60 3.59 -3.27
CA PHE A 33 -5.33 2.85 -3.36
C PHE A 33 -4.14 3.73 -3.73
N ILE A 34 -4.34 4.87 -4.39
CA ILE A 34 -3.27 5.81 -4.73
C ILE A 34 -2.54 6.30 -3.48
N ILE A 35 -3.28 6.81 -2.48
CA ILE A 35 -2.68 7.35 -1.25
C ILE A 35 -1.99 6.22 -0.49
N GLN A 36 -2.64 5.05 -0.40
CA GLN A 36 -2.05 3.90 0.28
C GLN A 36 -0.78 3.40 -0.41
N ALA A 37 -0.78 3.29 -1.75
CA ALA A 37 0.40 2.90 -2.52
C ALA A 37 1.56 3.89 -2.34
N LEU A 38 1.26 5.18 -2.41
CA LEU A 38 2.20 6.28 -2.20
C LEU A 38 2.86 6.18 -0.82
N VAL A 39 2.04 6.10 0.24
CA VAL A 39 2.52 6.13 1.62
C VAL A 39 3.29 4.85 1.96
N LEU A 40 2.83 3.68 1.50
CA LEU A 40 3.56 2.42 1.71
C LEU A 40 4.90 2.40 0.97
N GLY A 41 4.95 2.86 -0.28
CA GLY A 41 6.20 2.93 -1.02
C GLY A 41 7.18 3.95 -0.42
N LEU A 42 6.70 5.10 0.08
CA LEU A 42 7.53 6.02 0.87
C LEU A 42 8.02 5.38 2.17
N GLY A 43 7.16 4.61 2.85
CA GLY A 43 7.50 3.83 4.03
C GLY A 43 8.66 2.87 3.75
N ALA A 44 8.60 2.09 2.67
CA ALA A 44 9.68 1.19 2.26
C ALA A 44 11.00 1.93 1.99
N LEU A 45 10.96 3.10 1.34
CA LEU A 45 12.19 3.87 1.03
C LEU A 45 12.80 4.54 2.27
N LEU A 46 11.98 5.16 3.11
CA LEU A 46 12.43 5.98 4.24
C LEU A 46 12.76 5.15 5.49
N LEU A 47 12.02 4.08 5.74
CA LEU A 47 12.18 3.25 6.94
C LEU A 47 13.12 2.05 6.70
N GLY A 48 13.52 1.81 5.44
CA GLY A 48 14.38 0.70 5.04
C GLY A 48 13.65 -0.65 5.04
N LYS A 49 14.37 -1.72 5.39
CA LYS A 49 13.81 -3.09 5.39
C LYS A 49 12.52 -3.18 6.20
N LEU A 50 11.48 -3.74 5.57
CA LEU A 50 10.14 -3.94 6.12
C LEU A 50 9.37 -2.65 6.44
N GLY A 51 9.79 -1.52 5.87
CA GLY A 51 9.19 -0.22 6.11
C GLY A 51 7.71 -0.18 5.76
N ALA A 52 7.34 -0.69 4.58
CA ALA A 52 5.94 -0.75 4.18
C ALA A 52 5.13 -1.71 5.05
N THR A 53 5.70 -2.86 5.39
CA THR A 53 5.04 -3.89 6.21
C THR A 53 4.69 -3.38 7.61
N TYR A 54 5.61 -2.70 8.30
CA TYR A 54 5.31 -2.14 9.62
C TYR A 54 4.24 -1.05 9.55
N THR A 55 4.36 -0.14 8.58
CA THR A 55 3.36 0.91 8.35
C THR A 55 1.99 0.33 8.00
N SER A 56 1.93 -0.73 7.18
CA SER A 56 0.66 -1.35 6.81
C SER A 56 0.05 -2.17 7.95
N PHE A 57 0.86 -2.79 8.80
CA PHE A 57 0.41 -3.49 9.99
C PHE A 57 -0.27 -2.55 10.98
N ILE A 58 0.39 -1.45 11.34
CA ILE A 58 -0.19 -0.45 12.26
C ILE A 58 -1.44 0.18 11.63
N GLY A 59 -1.39 0.59 10.37
CA GLY A 59 -2.57 1.12 9.66
C GLY A 59 -3.72 0.10 9.56
N GLY A 60 -3.39 -1.18 9.42
CA GLY A 60 -4.33 -2.30 9.47
C GLY A 60 -5.01 -2.42 10.83
N LEU A 61 -4.24 -2.37 11.93
CA LEU A 61 -4.78 -2.38 13.29
C LEU A 61 -5.72 -1.20 13.54
N LEU A 62 -5.34 0.02 13.14
CA LEU A 62 -6.23 1.18 13.23
C LEU A 62 -7.53 0.96 12.46
N THR A 63 -7.45 0.35 11.27
CA THR A 63 -8.63 0.03 10.46
C THR A 63 -9.56 -0.97 11.17
N THR A 64 -9.00 -1.94 11.91
CA THR A 64 -9.79 -2.96 12.62
C THR A 64 -10.59 -2.38 13.79
N ILE A 65 -10.11 -1.30 14.41
CA ILE A 65 -10.86 -0.56 15.44
C ILE A 65 -12.12 0.06 14.82
N LEU A 66 -12.01 0.61 13.61
CA LEU A 66 -13.14 1.22 12.90
C LEU A 66 -14.13 0.17 12.36
N ARG A 67 -13.62 -0.99 11.92
CA ARG A 67 -14.42 -2.04 11.26
C ARG A 67 -14.09 -3.41 11.83
N PRO A 68 -14.54 -3.71 13.06
CA PRO A 68 -14.23 -4.97 13.73
C PRO A 68 -14.84 -6.18 13.02
N THR A 69 -15.95 -6.02 12.29
CA THR A 69 -16.66 -7.10 11.59
C THR A 69 -15.80 -7.86 10.56
N PHE A 70 -14.78 -7.22 10.01
CA PHE A 70 -13.87 -7.84 9.03
C PHE A 70 -12.51 -8.23 9.62
N PHE A 71 -12.36 -8.21 10.94
CA PHE A 71 -11.20 -8.78 11.63
C PHE A 71 -11.31 -10.32 11.64
N PRO A 72 -10.22 -11.08 11.41
CA PRO A 72 -8.82 -10.67 11.19
C PRO A 72 -8.45 -10.39 9.73
N LEU A 73 -9.37 -10.59 8.79
CA LEU A 73 -9.10 -10.58 7.36
C LEU A 73 -8.57 -9.23 6.84
N SER A 74 -9.15 -8.12 7.29
CA SER A 74 -8.72 -6.77 6.90
C SER A 74 -7.27 -6.47 7.31
N LEU A 75 -6.85 -6.98 8.47
CA LEU A 75 -5.46 -6.86 8.94
C LEU A 75 -4.53 -7.67 8.04
N LEU A 76 -4.93 -8.90 7.71
CA LEU A 76 -4.14 -9.79 6.85
C LEU A 76 -3.92 -9.17 5.46
N PHE A 77 -4.95 -8.58 4.85
CA PHE A 77 -4.81 -7.90 3.56
C PHE A 77 -3.95 -6.64 3.65
N ALA A 78 -4.03 -5.88 4.75
CA ALA A 78 -3.15 -4.72 4.96
C ALA A 78 -1.68 -5.15 5.07
N VAL A 79 -1.39 -6.20 5.84
CA VAL A 79 -0.04 -6.75 5.98
C VAL A 79 0.46 -7.29 4.65
N LEU A 80 -0.36 -8.08 3.94
CA LEU A 80 -0.03 -8.62 2.63
C LEU A 80 0.42 -7.54 1.66
N TYR A 81 -0.29 -6.40 1.64
CA TYR A 81 0.07 -5.30 0.76
C TYR A 81 1.45 -4.70 1.10
N GLY A 82 1.72 -4.46 2.38
CA GLY A 82 3.02 -3.95 2.82
C GLY A 82 4.16 -4.93 2.48
N VAL A 83 3.93 -6.23 2.71
CA VAL A 83 4.89 -7.29 2.36
C VAL A 83 5.16 -7.31 0.86
N LEU A 84 4.12 -7.24 0.02
CA LEU A 84 4.29 -7.20 -1.44
C LEU A 84 5.14 -6.01 -1.88
N ILE A 85 4.90 -4.82 -1.33
CA ILE A 85 5.70 -3.63 -1.62
C ILE A 85 7.17 -3.86 -1.25
N ASP A 86 7.45 -4.30 -0.02
CA ASP A 86 8.82 -4.54 0.44
C ASP A 86 9.52 -5.63 -0.38
N VAL A 87 8.82 -6.72 -0.71
CA VAL A 87 9.32 -7.81 -1.53
C VAL A 87 9.65 -7.33 -2.95
N PHE A 88 8.74 -6.63 -3.62
CA PHE A 88 9.00 -6.14 -4.97
C PHE A 88 10.08 -5.06 -5.00
N PHE A 89 10.15 -4.18 -4.00
CA PHE A 89 11.23 -3.20 -3.90
C PHE A 89 12.59 -3.89 -3.76
N ASN A 90 12.65 -4.97 -2.97
CA ASN A 90 13.86 -5.77 -2.82
C ASN A 90 14.21 -6.54 -4.10
N VAL A 91 13.25 -7.27 -4.69
CA VAL A 91 13.43 -8.08 -5.92
C VAL A 91 13.85 -7.22 -7.10
N LEU A 92 13.19 -6.07 -7.31
CA LEU A 92 13.52 -5.12 -8.37
C LEU A 92 14.72 -4.24 -8.04
N ARG A 93 15.32 -4.43 -6.85
CA ARG A 93 16.51 -3.71 -6.36
C ARG A 93 16.31 -2.20 -6.46
N VAL A 94 15.22 -1.72 -5.89
CA VAL A 94 14.96 -0.28 -5.70
C VAL A 94 15.98 0.22 -4.69
N LYS A 95 16.96 1.00 -5.17
CA LYS A 95 18.01 1.57 -4.33
C LYS A 95 17.62 2.97 -3.88
N THR A 96 17.85 3.26 -2.61
CA THR A 96 17.65 4.55 -1.95
C THR A 96 18.78 5.53 -2.27
N SER A 97 19.15 5.67 -3.56
CA SER A 97 20.14 6.65 -4.03
C SER A 97 19.48 7.97 -4.42
N SER A 98 20.27 9.03 -4.60
CA SER A 98 19.80 10.33 -5.10
C SER A 98 19.05 10.20 -6.43
N THR A 99 19.46 9.27 -7.29
CA THR A 99 18.79 8.92 -8.54
C THR A 99 17.97 7.64 -8.40
N LEU A 100 16.70 7.80 -8.01
CA LEU A 100 15.74 6.71 -7.99
C LEU A 100 15.37 6.33 -9.44
N ARG A 101 15.44 5.04 -9.79
CA ARG A 101 14.97 4.56 -11.10
C ARG A 101 13.44 4.51 -11.12
N ASN A 102 12.83 5.47 -11.81
CA ASN A 102 11.37 5.63 -11.85
C ASN A 102 10.63 4.35 -12.23
N SER A 103 11.10 3.65 -13.27
CA SER A 103 10.45 2.42 -13.76
C SER A 103 10.37 1.34 -12.69
N ARG A 104 11.42 1.15 -11.88
CA ARG A 104 11.43 0.10 -10.86
C ARG A 104 10.41 0.35 -9.76
N VAL A 105 10.29 1.60 -9.32
CA VAL A 105 9.32 1.97 -8.28
C VAL A 105 7.90 1.83 -8.81
N ILE A 106 7.63 2.37 -10.00
CA ILE A 106 6.31 2.28 -10.64
C ILE A 106 5.90 0.81 -10.84
N ILE A 107 6.77 -0.03 -11.40
CA ILE A 107 6.48 -1.46 -11.60
C ILE A 107 6.23 -2.15 -10.26
N SER A 108 7.06 -1.88 -9.24
CA SER A 108 6.91 -2.50 -7.92
C SER A 108 5.57 -2.14 -7.28
N THR A 109 5.20 -0.86 -7.29
CA THR A 109 3.94 -0.40 -6.70
C THR A 109 2.74 -0.91 -7.48
N THR A 110 2.77 -0.84 -8.82
CA THR A 110 1.72 -1.36 -9.69
C THR A 110 1.47 -2.84 -9.46
N LEU A 111 2.52 -3.69 -9.48
CA LEU A 111 2.37 -5.12 -9.24
C LEU A 111 1.82 -5.42 -7.84
N SER A 112 2.29 -4.69 -6.82
CA SER A 112 1.81 -4.83 -5.45
C SER A 112 0.33 -4.50 -5.33
N THR A 113 -0.11 -3.37 -5.90
CA THR A 113 -1.50 -2.92 -5.84
C THR A 113 -2.41 -3.85 -6.62
N MET A 114 -2.01 -4.25 -7.83
CA MET A 114 -2.75 -5.19 -8.67
C MET A 114 -2.95 -6.54 -7.98
N LEU A 115 -1.87 -7.15 -7.49
CA LEU A 115 -1.93 -8.45 -6.82
C LEU A 115 -2.73 -8.38 -5.52
N THR A 116 -2.52 -7.33 -4.71
CA THR A 116 -3.30 -7.15 -3.48
C THR A 116 -4.79 -7.04 -3.80
N GLY A 117 -5.16 -6.24 -4.80
CA GLY A 117 -6.55 -6.07 -5.23
C GLY A 117 -7.18 -7.38 -5.68
N LEU A 118 -6.49 -8.13 -6.54
CA LEU A 118 -6.93 -9.45 -7.03
C LEU A 118 -7.08 -10.46 -5.90
N ILE A 119 -6.05 -10.63 -5.06
CA ILE A 119 -6.06 -11.60 -3.96
C ILE A 119 -7.19 -11.26 -2.96
N THR A 120 -7.33 -9.98 -2.62
CA THR A 120 -8.39 -9.52 -1.71
C THR A 120 -9.77 -9.80 -2.28
N TYR A 121 -9.99 -9.51 -3.56
CA TYR A 121 -11.26 -9.79 -4.23
C TYR A 121 -11.54 -11.29 -4.31
N TYR A 122 -10.56 -12.08 -4.76
CA TYR A 122 -10.70 -13.52 -4.91
C TYR A 122 -11.06 -14.18 -3.59
N ILE A 123 -10.37 -13.85 -2.49
CA ILE A 123 -10.69 -14.42 -1.17
C ILE A 123 -12.07 -13.97 -0.69
N THR A 124 -12.43 -12.71 -0.91
CA THR A 124 -13.73 -12.16 -0.44
C THR A 124 -14.91 -12.74 -1.24
N ALA A 125 -14.77 -12.88 -2.55
CA ALA A 125 -15.80 -13.40 -3.44
C ALA A 125 -15.88 -14.93 -3.41
N HIS A 126 -14.73 -15.62 -3.50
CA HIS A 126 -14.67 -17.07 -3.63
C HIS A 126 -14.69 -17.80 -2.28
N SER A 127 -13.92 -17.35 -1.30
CA SER A 127 -13.79 -18.07 -0.01
C SER A 127 -14.87 -17.69 1.00
N LEU A 128 -15.37 -16.46 0.95
CA LEU A 128 -16.38 -15.97 1.90
C LEU A 128 -17.78 -15.82 1.31
N GLY A 129 -17.93 -15.91 -0.02
CA GLY A 129 -19.23 -15.78 -0.70
C GLY A 129 -19.89 -14.42 -0.51
N LEU A 130 -19.16 -13.40 -0.05
CA LEU A 130 -19.71 -12.08 0.30
C LEU A 130 -20.06 -11.22 -0.92
N LEU A 131 -19.54 -11.57 -2.09
CA LEU A 131 -19.77 -10.85 -3.35
C LEU A 131 -20.06 -11.85 -4.47
N PRO A 132 -21.12 -11.62 -5.28
CA PRO A 132 -21.35 -12.44 -6.47
C PRO A 132 -20.19 -12.25 -7.45
N ARG A 133 -19.72 -13.37 -8.02
CA ARG A 133 -18.62 -13.35 -8.97
C ARG A 133 -19.03 -12.59 -10.24
N ASN A 134 -18.24 -11.59 -10.60
CA ASN A 134 -18.50 -10.78 -11.79
C ASN A 134 -17.17 -10.40 -12.45
N ILE A 135 -16.98 -10.86 -13.69
CA ILE A 135 -15.80 -10.57 -14.51
C ILE A 135 -15.57 -9.06 -14.70
N LEU A 136 -16.65 -8.27 -14.74
CA LEU A 136 -16.54 -6.82 -14.83
C LEU A 136 -15.89 -6.20 -13.59
N ILE A 137 -16.16 -6.76 -12.41
CA ILE A 137 -15.55 -6.28 -11.15
C ILE A 137 -14.07 -6.68 -11.10
N GLU A 138 -13.72 -7.90 -11.53
CA GLU A 138 -12.32 -8.33 -11.65
C GLU A 138 -11.53 -7.41 -12.60
N ALA A 139 -12.09 -7.13 -13.78
CA ALA A 139 -11.50 -6.22 -14.75
C ALA A 139 -11.38 -4.79 -14.20
N ALA A 140 -12.41 -4.28 -13.51
CA ALA A 140 -12.37 -2.96 -12.89
C ALA A 140 -11.28 -2.88 -11.80
N ILE A 141 -11.14 -3.91 -10.96
CA ILE A 141 -10.10 -3.97 -9.92
C ILE A 141 -8.70 -4.00 -10.56
N LEU A 142 -8.52 -4.73 -11.66
CA LEU A 142 -7.28 -4.72 -12.42
C LEU A 142 -6.95 -3.33 -12.97
N VAL A 143 -7.90 -2.67 -13.62
CA VAL A 143 -7.70 -1.34 -14.21
C VAL A 143 -7.42 -0.31 -13.11
N VAL A 144 -8.28 -0.24 -12.10
CA VAL A 144 -8.14 0.72 -10.99
C VAL A 144 -6.88 0.44 -10.18
N GLY A 145 -6.56 -0.82 -9.89
CA GLY A 145 -5.36 -1.22 -9.15
C GLY A 145 -4.08 -0.88 -9.92
N THR A 146 -4.07 -1.14 -11.23
CA THR A 146 -2.93 -0.82 -12.10
C THR A 146 -2.69 0.69 -12.18
N LEU A 147 -3.76 1.47 -12.45
CA LEU A 147 -3.69 2.93 -12.51
C LEU A 147 -3.27 3.51 -11.17
N SER A 148 -3.86 3.03 -10.07
CA SER A 148 -3.55 3.54 -8.73
C SER A 148 -2.12 3.26 -8.31
N GLY A 149 -1.62 2.05 -8.56
CA GLY A 149 -0.24 1.69 -8.27
C GLY A 149 0.75 2.42 -9.17
N ALA A 150 0.40 2.70 -10.43
CA ALA A 150 1.24 3.46 -11.34
C ALA A 150 1.34 4.94 -10.93
N ILE A 151 0.20 5.57 -10.62
CA ILE A 151 0.13 6.95 -10.15
C ILE A 151 0.86 7.08 -8.80
N GLY A 152 0.61 6.16 -7.87
CA GLY A 152 1.30 6.11 -6.57
C GLY A 152 2.81 5.98 -6.72
N GLY A 153 3.26 5.07 -7.60
CA GLY A 153 4.68 4.89 -7.94
C GLY A 153 5.31 6.14 -8.55
N TRP A 154 4.61 6.80 -9.47
CA TRP A 154 5.07 8.04 -10.07
C TRP A 154 5.18 9.16 -9.04
N LEU A 155 4.18 9.33 -8.18
CA LEU A 155 4.18 10.31 -7.09
C LEU A 155 5.34 10.08 -6.11
N ILE A 156 5.65 8.82 -5.76
CA ILE A 156 6.82 8.49 -4.93
C ILE A 156 8.09 9.03 -5.59
N THR A 157 8.29 8.77 -6.88
CA THR A 157 9.50 9.21 -7.59
C THR A 157 9.58 10.72 -7.71
N TYR A 158 8.44 11.39 -7.91
CA TYR A 158 8.34 12.85 -7.95
C TYR A 158 8.73 13.46 -6.60
N LEU A 159 8.14 12.97 -5.49
CA LEU A 159 8.44 13.46 -4.15
C LEU A 159 9.90 13.16 -3.74
N TRP A 160 10.44 12.01 -4.15
CA TRP A 160 11.84 11.65 -3.92
C TRP A 160 12.81 12.68 -4.51
N ARG A 161 12.58 13.03 -5.78
CA ARG A 161 13.39 14.03 -6.51
C ARG A 161 13.23 15.42 -5.93
N LYS A 162 12.04 15.77 -5.44
CA LYS A 162 11.74 17.10 -4.87
C LYS A 162 12.39 17.35 -3.51
N GLY A 163 13.00 16.34 -2.88
CA GLY A 163 13.85 16.55 -1.70
C GLY A 163 13.64 15.57 -0.56
N ILE A 164 12.74 14.59 -0.68
CA ILE A 164 12.57 13.58 0.38
C ILE A 164 13.87 12.78 0.62
N HIS A 165 14.72 12.62 -0.40
CA HIS A 165 16.02 11.96 -0.24
C HIS A 165 16.97 12.64 0.77
N ASN A 166 16.80 13.93 1.06
CA ASN A 166 17.60 14.66 2.05
C ASN A 166 17.31 14.22 3.50
N TYR A 167 16.24 13.46 3.71
CA TYR A 167 15.78 13.03 5.03
C TYR A 167 16.16 11.58 5.38
N VAL A 168 16.80 10.86 4.45
CA VAL A 168 17.29 9.48 4.60
C VAL A 168 18.66 9.48 5.26
#